data_AF-A0A6B4JHQ8-F1
#
_entry.id   AF-A0A6B4JHQ8-F1
#
_cell.length_a   1.000
_cell.length_b   1.000
_cell.length_c   1.000
_cell.angle_alpha   90.00
_cell.angle_beta   90.00
_cell.angle_gamma   90.00
#
_symmetry.space_group_name_H-M   'P 1'
#
loop_
_entity.id
_entity.type
_entity.pdbx_description
1 polymer ?
#
loop_
_entity_poly.entity_id
_entity_poly.type
_entity_poly.pdbx_seq_one_letter_code
_entity_poly.pdbx_strand_id
1 'polypeptide(L)'
;MKELSTIQKREKLNRVFACDEAGHGGASHEYGIMSDKGLQVPKEQVITFQKGPRNVEGSQHGACDEDLLEMVRDRLKAFQRGPYSCRENACALTHIEEALLWLNMRKEDRIERNVLGRNEK
;
A
#
# COMPACT_ATOMS: atom_id res chain seq x y z
N MET A 1 15.25 9.16 -5.40
CA MET A 1 14.97 8.31 -4.22
C MET A 1 14.95 9.15 -2.94
N LYS A 2 13.87 9.09 -2.16
CA LYS A 2 13.64 9.82 -0.91
C LYS A 2 13.21 8.85 0.19
N GLU A 3 13.91 8.83 1.32
CA GLU A 3 13.50 8.03 2.49
C GLU A 3 12.22 8.60 3.13
N LEU A 4 11.28 7.72 3.47
CA LEU A 4 10.00 8.11 4.05
C LEU A 4 10.12 8.43 5.55
N SER A 5 9.40 9.47 5.98
CA SER A 5 9.20 9.74 7.40
C SER A 5 8.08 8.84 7.95
N THR A 6 8.44 7.66 8.45
CA THR A 6 7.49 6.68 8.99
C THR A 6 7.01 7.03 10.40
N ILE A 7 5.83 6.53 10.80
CA ILE A 7 5.27 6.73 12.16
C ILE A 7 6.16 6.07 13.22
N GLN A 8 6.61 4.83 12.99
CA GLN A 8 7.57 4.17 13.87
C GLN A 8 8.90 4.92 13.87
N LYS A 9 9.32 5.47 15.02
CA LYS A 9 10.57 6.24 15.13
C LYS A 9 11.75 5.47 15.73
N ARG A 10 11.50 4.37 16.45
CA ARG A 10 12.51 3.56 17.15
C ARG A 10 12.48 2.11 16.65
N GLU A 11 13.61 1.43 16.74
CA GLU A 11 13.76 0.02 16.36
C GLU A 11 13.21 -0.31 14.97
N LYS A 12 13.38 0.60 13.99
CA LYS A 12 12.95 0.34 12.61
C LYS A 12 13.72 -0.86 12.08
N LEU A 13 13.00 -1.91 11.69
CA LEU A 13 13.62 -3.09 11.08
C LEU A 13 14.15 -2.74 9.67
N ASN A 14 13.33 -2.07 8.87
CA ASN A 14 13.60 -1.72 7.48
C ASN A 14 13.54 -0.21 7.24
N ARG A 15 14.21 0.23 6.18
CA ARG A 15 14.07 1.58 5.63
C ARG A 15 13.13 1.53 4.42
N VAL A 16 12.35 2.59 4.23
CA VAL A 16 11.33 2.66 3.17
C VAL A 16 11.57 3.92 2.35
N PHE A 17 11.51 3.79 1.02
CA PHE A 17 11.85 4.86 0.09
C PHE A 17 10.75 5.04 -0.96
N ALA A 18 10.53 6.28 -1.37
CA ALA A 18 9.98 6.60 -2.68
C ALA A 18 11.13 6.63 -3.69
N CYS A 19 11.08 5.78 -4.71
CA CYS A 19 12.20 5.55 -5.63
C CYS A 19 12.16 6.48 -6.84
N ASP A 20 10.98 6.92 -7.26
CA ASP A 20 10.75 7.85 -8.38
C ASP A 20 10.27 9.25 -7.94
N GLU A 21 10.10 10.14 -8.92
CA GLU A 21 9.45 11.43 -8.71
C GLU A 21 7.92 11.27 -8.66
N ALA A 22 7.26 12.15 -7.90
CA ALA A 22 5.81 12.15 -7.83
C ALA A 22 5.19 12.38 -9.22
N GLY A 23 4.29 11.50 -9.64
CA GLY A 23 3.55 11.67 -10.89
C GLY A 23 2.44 12.71 -10.79
N HIS A 24 1.58 12.76 -11.80
CA HIS A 24 0.49 13.77 -11.90
C HIS A 24 -0.48 13.79 -10.70
N GLY A 25 -0.63 12.68 -9.98
CA GLY A 25 -1.45 12.59 -8.76
C GLY A 25 -0.74 13.04 -7.47
N GLY A 26 0.52 13.49 -7.56
CA GLY A 26 1.33 13.88 -6.39
C GLY A 26 1.92 12.71 -5.60
N ALA A 27 1.70 11.47 -6.03
CA ALA A 27 2.25 10.25 -5.44
C ALA A 27 3.37 9.65 -6.31
N SER A 28 4.32 8.99 -5.65
CA SER A 28 5.34 8.16 -6.28
C SER A 28 4.69 6.84 -6.76
N HIS A 29 5.26 6.22 -7.80
CA HIS A 29 4.73 4.95 -8.35
C HIS A 29 5.67 3.78 -8.10
N GLU A 30 6.84 4.03 -7.53
CA GLU A 30 7.79 3.00 -7.16
C GLU A 30 8.28 3.22 -5.73
N TYR A 31 8.07 2.22 -4.86
CA TYR A 31 8.52 2.25 -3.48
C TYR A 31 9.43 1.07 -3.18
N GLY A 32 10.49 1.31 -2.41
CA GLY A 32 11.47 0.31 -2.01
C GLY A 32 11.45 0.07 -0.51
N ILE A 33 11.47 -1.20 -0.09
CA ILE A 33 11.72 -1.63 1.29
C ILE A 33 13.12 -2.25 1.34
N MET A 34 14.01 -1.64 2.10
CA MET A 34 15.40 -2.06 2.26
C MET A 34 15.60 -2.71 3.62
N SER A 35 16.02 -3.97 3.61
CA SER A 35 16.46 -4.72 4.79
C SER A 35 17.97 -4.85 4.74
N ASP A 36 18.69 -4.05 5.52
CA ASP A 36 20.16 -4.03 5.57
C ASP A 36 20.72 -4.44 6.95
N LYS A 37 19.91 -4.33 8.00
CA LYS A 37 20.32 -4.63 9.37
C LYS A 37 20.54 -6.12 9.61
N GLY A 38 21.77 -6.47 9.98
CA GLY A 38 22.14 -7.84 10.37
C GLY A 38 22.26 -8.82 9.19
N LEU A 39 22.22 -8.33 7.95
CA LEU A 39 22.38 -9.14 6.75
C LEU A 39 23.75 -8.90 6.11
N GLN A 40 24.42 -9.97 5.67
CA GLN A 40 25.67 -9.85 4.90
C GLN A 40 25.43 -9.22 3.52
N VAL A 41 24.25 -9.49 2.94
CA VAL A 41 23.81 -8.90 1.68
C VAL A 41 22.45 -8.24 1.93
N PRO A 42 22.31 -6.93 1.72
CA PRO A 42 21.04 -6.24 1.85
C PRO A 42 19.97 -6.85 0.94
N LYS A 43 18.74 -6.90 1.42
CA LYS A 43 17.58 -7.38 0.66
C LYS A 43 16.65 -6.23 0.34
N GLU A 44 16.34 -6.06 -0.94
CA GLU A 44 15.40 -5.06 -1.44
C GLU A 44 14.09 -5.72 -1.87
N GLN A 45 12.97 -5.05 -1.62
CA GLN A 45 11.67 -5.37 -2.19
C GLN A 45 11.12 -4.10 -2.82
N VAL A 46 10.82 -4.15 -4.12
CA VAL A 46 10.25 -3.04 -4.86
C VAL A 46 8.76 -3.30 -5.08
N ILE A 47 7.95 -2.29 -4.80
CA ILE A 47 6.52 -2.27 -5.08
C ILE A 47 6.29 -1.20 -6.15
N THR A 48 5.76 -1.62 -7.27
CA THR A 48 5.36 -0.74 -8.37
C THR A 48 3.85 -0.59 -8.37
N PHE A 49 3.37 0.65 -8.33
CA PHE A 49 1.95 0.99 -8.33
C PHE A 49 1.42 1.21 -9.74
N GLN A 50 0.11 1.01 -9.91
CA GLN A 50 -0.59 1.35 -11.14
C GLN A 50 -0.37 2.85 -11.49
N LYS A 51 0.09 3.12 -12.72
CA LYS A 51 0.29 4.48 -13.23
C LYS A 51 -0.50 4.67 -14.52
N GLY A 52 -1.41 5.64 -14.50
CA GLY A 52 -2.28 5.95 -15.64
C GLY A 52 -3.62 5.20 -15.63
N PRO A 53 -4.56 5.59 -16.52
CA PRO A 53 -5.89 4.99 -16.61
C PRO A 53 -5.87 3.49 -16.89
N ARG A 54 -6.91 2.79 -16.44
CA ARG A 54 -7.09 1.38 -16.79
C ARG A 54 -7.37 1.28 -18.30
N ASN A 55 -6.71 0.34 -18.97
CA ASN A 55 -6.90 0.02 -20.39
C ASN A 55 -6.42 1.10 -21.39
N VAL A 56 -5.54 2.02 -20.98
CA VAL A 56 -4.91 2.98 -21.90
C VAL A 56 -3.48 2.53 -22.19
N GLU A 57 -3.13 2.48 -23.47
CA GLU A 57 -1.77 2.16 -23.94
C GLU A 57 -0.73 3.10 -23.30
N GLY A 58 0.38 2.55 -22.84
CA GLY A 58 1.41 3.28 -22.09
C GLY A 58 1.15 3.40 -20.58
N SER A 59 0.03 2.86 -20.06
CA SER A 59 -0.18 2.77 -18.62
C SER A 59 0.65 1.64 -17.99
N GLN A 60 1.18 1.90 -16.81
CA GLN A 60 1.92 0.91 -16.01
C GLN A 60 0.94 0.08 -15.20
N HIS A 61 0.98 -1.24 -15.37
CA HIS A 61 0.26 -2.17 -14.50
C HIS A 61 1.05 -2.37 -13.22
N GLY A 62 0.38 -2.24 -12.07
CA GLY A 62 1.02 -2.38 -10.77
C GLY A 62 -0.01 -2.57 -9.66
N ALA A 63 0.48 -2.63 -8.42
CA ALA A 63 -0.37 -2.72 -7.23
C ALA A 63 -1.25 -1.48 -7.09
N CYS A 64 -2.41 -1.67 -6.48
CA CYS A 64 -3.22 -0.61 -5.89
C CYS A 64 -3.02 -0.58 -4.37
N ASP A 65 -3.43 0.51 -3.72
CA ASP A 65 -3.36 0.62 -2.25
C ASP A 65 -4.13 -0.52 -1.56
N GLU A 66 -5.26 -0.93 -2.13
CA GLU A 66 -6.09 -2.01 -1.58
C GLU A 66 -5.39 -3.36 -1.58
N ASP A 67 -4.55 -3.65 -2.59
CA ASP A 67 -3.83 -4.93 -2.68
C ASP A 67 -2.89 -5.09 -1.49
N LEU A 68 -2.18 -4.02 -1.13
CA LEU A 68 -1.27 -4.00 0.01
C LEU A 68 -2.02 -4.06 1.33
N LEU A 69 -3.14 -3.35 1.45
CA LEU A 69 -3.99 -3.37 2.64
C LEU A 69 -4.61 -4.76 2.88
N GLU A 70 -5.06 -5.45 1.83
CA GLU A 70 -5.59 -6.82 1.93
C GLU A 70 -4.51 -7.83 2.37
N MET A 71 -3.27 -7.70 1.86
CA MET A 71 -2.15 -8.52 2.34
C MET A 71 -1.90 -8.33 3.84
N VAL A 72 -1.92 -7.08 4.32
CA VAL A 72 -1.72 -6.79 5.75
C VAL A 72 -2.92 -7.27 6.57
N ARG A 73 -4.14 -7.09 6.05
CA ARG A 73 -5.38 -7.56 6.68
C ARG A 73 -5.38 -9.07 6.89
N ASP A 74 -5.03 -9.85 5.86
CA ASP A 74 -4.96 -11.31 5.95
C ASP A 74 -3.97 -11.75 7.05
N ARG A 75 -2.77 -11.14 7.08
CA ARG A 75 -1.76 -11.40 8.11
C ARG A 75 -2.27 -11.05 9.51
N LEU A 76 -2.88 -9.88 9.71
CA LEU A 76 -3.40 -9.48 11.02
C LEU A 76 -4.53 -10.40 11.48
N LYS A 77 -5.41 -10.85 10.58
CA LYS A 77 -6.42 -11.87 10.90
C LYS A 77 -5.79 -13.17 11.38
N ALA A 78 -4.71 -13.63 10.73
CA ALA A 78 -3.98 -14.82 11.13
C ALA A 78 -3.35 -14.65 12.53
N PHE A 79 -2.67 -13.53 12.79
CA PHE A 79 -2.09 -13.25 14.11
C PHE A 79 -3.16 -13.13 15.20
N GLN A 80 -4.29 -12.48 14.90
CA GLN A 80 -5.36 -12.28 15.85
C GLN A 80 -6.09 -13.57 16.22
N ARG A 81 -6.20 -14.53 15.29
CA ARG A 81 -6.73 -15.88 15.58
C ARG A 81 -5.70 -16.81 16.23
N GLY A 82 -4.41 -16.49 16.07
CA GLY A 82 -3.31 -17.33 16.51
C GLY A 82 -2.86 -17.06 17.95
N PRO A 83 -1.74 -17.66 18.37
CA PRO A 83 -1.19 -17.52 19.73
C PRO A 83 -0.67 -16.12 20.06
N TYR A 84 -0.54 -15.25 19.06
CA TYR A 84 -0.05 -13.86 19.20
C TYR A 84 -1.19 -12.84 19.13
N SER A 85 -2.39 -13.26 19.51
CA SER A 85 -3.57 -12.40 19.58
C SER A 85 -3.37 -11.28 20.59
N CYS A 86 -3.68 -10.03 20.23
CA CYS A 86 -3.62 -8.90 21.14
C CYS A 86 -4.63 -7.81 20.77
N ARG A 87 -4.81 -6.82 21.67
CA ARG A 87 -5.75 -5.71 21.44
C ARG A 87 -5.30 -4.83 20.29
N GLU A 88 -4.00 -4.55 20.20
CA GLU A 88 -3.40 -3.67 19.20
C GLU A 88 -3.60 -4.24 17.79
N ASN A 89 -3.45 -5.56 17.62
CA ASN A 89 -3.73 -6.25 16.37
C ASN A 89 -5.20 -6.11 15.96
N ALA A 90 -6.15 -6.26 16.90
CA ALA A 90 -7.57 -6.08 16.62
C ALA A 90 -7.92 -4.63 16.21
N CYS A 91 -7.32 -3.64 16.88
CA CYS A 91 -7.52 -2.22 16.54
C CYS A 91 -6.94 -1.90 15.15
N ALA A 92 -5.72 -2.36 14.84
CA ALA A 92 -5.12 -2.17 13.53
C ALA A 92 -5.94 -2.84 12.42
N LEU A 93 -6.43 -4.06 12.66
CA LEU A 93 -7.30 -4.77 11.73
C LEU A 93 -8.59 -3.99 11.45
N THR A 94 -9.24 -3.45 12.48
CA THR A 94 -10.47 -2.65 12.34
C THR A 94 -10.25 -1.45 11.41
N HIS A 95 -9.18 -0.68 11.61
CA HIS A 95 -8.90 0.50 10.79
C HIS A 95 -8.50 0.16 9.35
N ILE A 96 -7.84 -0.99 9.14
CA ILE A 96 -7.56 -1.46 7.78
C ILE A 96 -8.85 -1.87 7.07
N GLU A 97 -9.77 -2.57 7.75
CA GLU A 97 -11.07 -2.94 7.18
C GLU A 97 -11.94 -1.71 6.86
N GLU A 98 -11.90 -0.69 7.72
CA GLU A 98 -12.56 0.59 7.47
C GLU A 98 -11.95 1.33 6.26
N ALA A 99 -10.61 1.39 6.16
CA ALA A 99 -9.94 1.98 5.01
C ALA A 99 -10.33 1.28 3.70
N LEU A 100 -10.35 -0.05 3.69
CA LEU A 100 -10.80 -0.85 2.55
C LEU A 100 -12.27 -0.60 2.20
N LEU A 101 -13.15 -0.45 3.20
CA LEU A 101 -14.56 -0.09 2.97
C LEU A 101 -14.68 1.25 2.24
N TRP A 102 -13.99 2.29 2.70
CA TRP A 102 -14.01 3.62 2.06
C TRP A 102 -13.47 3.58 0.63
N LEU A 103 -12.38 2.84 0.40
CA LEU A 103 -11.80 2.65 -0.93
C LEU A 103 -12.77 1.91 -1.86
N ASN A 104 -13.48 0.90 -1.37
CA ASN A 104 -14.49 0.18 -2.14
C ASN A 104 -15.70 1.07 -2.46
N MET A 105 -16.24 1.78 -1.48
CA MET A 105 -17.37 2.70 -1.71
C MET A 105 -17.06 3.76 -2.77
N ARG A 106 -15.83 4.29 -2.79
CA ARG A 106 -15.37 5.19 -3.85
C ARG A 106 -15.34 4.51 -5.22
N LYS A 107 -14.98 3.22 -5.30
CA LYS A 107 -15.01 2.48 -6.57
C LYS A 107 -16.44 2.23 -7.04
N GLU A 108 -17.32 1.80 -6.15
CA GLU A 108 -18.74 1.55 -6.45
C GLU A 108 -19.45 2.82 -6.94
N ASP A 109 -19.29 3.96 -6.26
CA ASP A 109 -19.84 5.25 -6.73
C ASP A 109 -19.42 5.57 -8.17
N ARG A 110 -18.14 5.32 -8.51
CA ARG A 110 -17.63 5.57 -9.85
C ARG A 110 -18.16 4.57 -10.89
N ILE A 111 -18.47 3.34 -10.47
CA ILE A 111 -19.13 2.34 -11.31
C ILE A 111 -20.56 2.76 -11.58
N GLU A 112 -21.33 3.10 -10.55
CA GLU A 112 -22.73 3.57 -10.67
C GLU A 112 -22.84 4.78 -11.60
N ARG A 113 -21.84 5.66 -11.57
CA ARG A 113 -21.76 6.84 -12.42
C ARG A 113 -21.15 6.59 -13.81
N ASN A 114 -20.70 5.37 -14.11
CA ASN A 114 -20.04 4.97 -15.37
C ASN A 114 -18.73 5.73 -15.69
N VAL A 115 -18.01 6.19 -14.66
CA VAL A 115 -16.75 6.98 -14.78
C VAL A 115 -15.52 6.24 -14.25
N LEU A 116 -15.63 4.93 -14.01
CA LEU A 116 -14.51 4.12 -13.53
C LEU A 116 -13.34 4.17 -14.53
N GLY A 117 -12.13 4.44 -14.03
CA GLY A 117 -10.91 4.52 -14.83
C GLY A 117 -10.73 5.82 -15.63
N ARG A 118 -11.66 6.77 -15.56
CA ARG A 118 -11.56 8.08 -16.24
C ARG A 118 -11.23 9.19 -15.26
N ASN A 119 -10.64 10.30 -15.72
CA ASN A 119 -10.46 11.50 -14.91
C ASN A 119 -11.72 12.40 -14.98
N GLU A 120 -12.88 11.80 -14.78
CA GLU A 120 -14.16 12.49 -14.66
C GLU A 120 -14.52 12.54 -13.17
N LYS A 121 -14.88 13.74 -12.71
CA LYS A 121 -15.28 14.01 -11.32
C LYS A 121 -16.70 13.59 -11.09
#